data_AF-A0A850MAB9-F1
#
_entry.id   AF-A0A850MAB9-F1
#
_cell.length_a   1.000
_cell.length_b   1.000
_cell.length_c   1.000
_cell.angle_alpha   90.00
_cell.angle_beta   90.00
_cell.angle_gamma   90.00
#
_symmetry.space_group_name_H-M   'P 1'
#
loop_
_entity.id
_entity.type
_entity.pdbx_description
1 polymer ?
#
loop_
_entity_poly.entity_id
_entity_poly.type
_entity_poly.pdbx_seq_one_letter_code
_entity_poly.pdbx_strand_id
1 'polypeptide(L)'
;MVYLMTTTTYPLSEADEVGKKWLEVSKKFPPDRSIAKTVVQAAVKATTEGITVIAISEVKPGKVAEALDLAGKLAVEFGSIKGLNIAIEILSTAVEAMGILGLKPPPA
;
A
#
# COMPACT_ATOMS: atom_id res chain seq x y z
N MET A 1 -0.10 -14.24 -8.97
CA MET A 1 -0.63 -13.40 -7.87
C MET A 1 0.23 -12.16 -7.67
N VAL A 2 -0.42 -11.01 -7.49
CA VAL A 2 0.22 -9.70 -7.29
C VAL A 2 -0.31 -9.08 -6.00
N TYR A 3 0.59 -8.57 -5.18
CA TYR A 3 0.26 -7.78 -4.00
C TYR A 3 0.69 -6.33 -4.19
N LEU A 4 -0.10 -5.43 -3.63
CA LEU A 4 0.28 -4.05 -3.39
C LEU A 4 0.60 -3.93 -1.92
N MET A 5 1.84 -3.53 -1.61
CA MET A 5 2.29 -3.22 -0.27
C MET A 5 2.55 -1.72 -0.15
N THR A 6 2.05 -1.12 0.91
CA THR A 6 2.41 0.26 1.27
C THR A 6 3.06 0.27 2.64
N THR A 7 4.22 0.91 2.73
CA THR A 7 4.93 1.12 3.99
C THR A 7 4.94 2.61 4.29
N THR A 8 4.31 3.01 5.39
CA THR A 8 4.28 4.39 5.86
C THR A 8 5.11 4.52 7.13
N THR A 9 6.10 5.42 7.15
CA THR A 9 6.93 5.69 8.33
C THR A 9 6.82 7.16 8.73
N TYR A 10 6.60 7.43 10.01
CA TYR A 10 6.46 8.80 10.52
C TYR A 10 6.99 8.93 11.97
N PRO A 11 7.42 10.14 12.38
CA PRO A 11 7.83 10.40 13.76
C PRO A 11 6.67 10.19 14.74
N LEU A 12 6.98 9.76 15.97
CA LEU A 12 5.97 9.59 17.02
C LEU A 12 5.20 10.90 17.33
N SER A 13 5.83 12.07 17.15
CA SER A 13 5.17 13.38 17.34
C SER A 13 3.97 13.61 16.43
N GLU A 14 3.94 12.96 15.26
CA GLU A 14 2.90 13.12 14.25
C GLU A 14 1.79 12.06 14.36
N ALA A 15 1.88 11.14 15.33
CA ALA A 15 1.00 9.98 15.39
C ALA A 15 -0.50 10.34 15.47
N ASP A 16 -0.84 11.40 16.20
CA ASP A 16 -2.22 11.89 16.31
C ASP A 16 -2.73 12.48 14.98
N GLU A 17 -1.90 13.26 14.29
CA GLU A 17 -2.24 13.83 12.97
C GLU A 17 -2.44 12.74 11.93
N VAL A 18 -1.54 11.74 11.90
CA VAL A 18 -1.64 10.59 11.00
C VAL A 18 -2.90 9.76 11.28
N GLY A 19 -3.22 9.50 12.55
CA GLY A 19 -4.42 8.76 12.93
C GLY A 19 -5.71 9.48 12.51
N LYS A 20 -5.78 10.80 12.72
CA LYS A 20 -6.92 11.62 12.28
C LYS A 20 -7.06 11.63 10.76
N LYS A 21 -5.96 11.83 10.03
CA LYS A 21 -5.97 11.80 8.57
C LYS A 21 -6.38 10.43 8.04
N TRP A 22 -5.94 9.34 8.66
CA TRP A 22 -6.37 7.99 8.29
C TRP A 22 -7.88 7.77 8.44
N LEU A 23 -8.49 8.27 9.52
CA LEU A 23 -9.94 8.22 9.72
C LEU A 23 -10.72 9.05 8.68
N GLU A 24 -10.18 10.19 8.26
CA GLU A 24 -10.74 11.03 7.20
C GLU A 24 -10.67 10.32 5.84
N VAL A 25 -9.48 9.87 5.47
CA VAL A 25 -9.18 9.25 4.17
C VAL A 25 -9.93 7.93 3.99
N SER A 26 -10.04 7.11 5.03
CA SER A 26 -10.78 5.82 4.97
C SER A 26 -12.29 5.99 4.73
N LYS A 27 -12.87 7.15 5.10
CA LYS A 27 -14.26 7.50 4.76
C LYS A 27 -14.39 7.99 3.33
N LYS A 28 -13.42 8.78 2.86
CA LYS A 28 -13.37 9.35 1.50
C LYS A 28 -13.10 8.27 0.44
N PHE A 29 -12.28 7.28 0.78
CA PHE A 29 -11.86 6.18 -0.08
C PHE A 29 -12.15 4.84 0.60
N PRO A 30 -13.42 4.39 0.61
CA PRO A 30 -13.77 3.11 1.20
C PRO A 30 -13.11 1.96 0.43
N PRO A 31 -12.85 0.79 1.07
CA PRO A 31 -12.24 -0.35 0.40
C PRO A 31 -13.07 -0.84 -0.80
N ASP A 32 -12.46 -0.84 -2.00
CA ASP A 32 -13.07 -1.37 -3.21
C ASP A 32 -12.59 -2.80 -3.49
N ARG A 33 -13.45 -3.77 -3.15
CA ARG A 33 -13.19 -5.21 -3.34
C ARG A 33 -13.13 -5.64 -4.81
N SER A 34 -13.56 -4.79 -5.74
CA SER A 34 -13.43 -5.04 -7.19
C SER A 34 -12.00 -4.81 -7.69
N ILE A 35 -11.20 -4.01 -6.97
CA ILE A 35 -9.80 -3.70 -7.31
C ILE A 35 -8.86 -4.64 -6.55
N ALA A 36 -9.02 -4.73 -5.23
CA ALA A 36 -8.13 -5.51 -4.39
C ALA A 36 -8.83 -6.06 -3.15
N LYS A 37 -8.32 -7.17 -2.63
CA LYS A 37 -8.71 -7.74 -1.34
C LYS A 37 -7.67 -7.38 -0.30
N THR A 38 -8.07 -6.75 0.79
CA THR A 38 -7.17 -6.49 1.92
C THR A 38 -6.69 -7.81 2.54
N VAL A 39 -5.37 -7.95 2.68
CA VAL A 39 -4.72 -9.05 3.40
C VAL A 39 -4.31 -8.58 4.79
N VAL A 40 -3.65 -7.42 4.85
CA VAL A 40 -3.26 -6.72 6.08
C VAL A 40 -3.72 -5.28 5.95
N GLN A 41 -4.63 -4.86 6.83
CA GLN A 41 -5.15 -3.49 6.80
C GLN A 41 -4.16 -2.47 7.36
N ALA A 42 -3.55 -2.77 8.51
CA ALA A 42 -2.53 -1.96 9.16
C ALA A 42 -1.74 -2.81 10.16
N ALA A 43 -0.55 -3.26 9.77
CA ALA A 43 0.45 -3.80 10.68
C ALA A 43 1.31 -2.65 11.20
N VAL A 44 1.13 -2.31 12.48
CA VAL A 44 1.80 -1.16 13.11
C VAL A 44 2.94 -1.65 13.99
N LYS A 45 4.12 -1.04 13.82
CA LYS A 45 5.26 -1.20 14.73
C LYS A 45 5.76 0.17 15.19
N ALA A 46 6.00 0.33 16.47
CA ALA A 46 6.69 1.48 17.03
C ALA A 46 8.14 1.09 17.34
N THR A 47 9.09 1.93 16.93
CA THR A 47 10.52 1.78 17.19
C THR A 47 11.08 3.09 17.74
N THR A 48 12.36 3.10 18.10
CA THR A 48 13.07 4.33 18.48
C THR A 48 13.18 5.35 17.35
N GLU A 49 12.91 4.94 16.10
CA GLU A 49 12.98 5.79 14.90
C GLU A 49 11.61 6.36 14.51
N GLY A 50 10.53 5.98 15.21
CA GLY A 50 9.17 6.43 14.95
C GLY A 50 8.18 5.27 14.84
N ILE A 51 7.15 5.44 14.03
CA ILE A 51 6.13 4.43 13.77
C ILE A 51 6.21 4.02 12.30
N THR A 52 6.14 2.73 12.03
CA THR A 52 5.96 2.17 10.70
C THR A 52 4.63 1.44 10.63
N VAL A 53 3.89 1.68 9.56
CA VAL A 53 2.63 1.00 9.23
C VAL A 53 2.79 0.32 7.89
N ILE A 54 2.47 -0.97 7.84
CA ILE A 54 2.46 -1.77 6.61
C ILE A 54 1.03 -2.18 6.31
N ALA A 55 0.58 -1.91 5.09
CA ALA A 55 -0.67 -2.44 4.55
C ALA A 55 -0.38 -3.29 3.32
N ILE A 56 -1.10 -4.40 3.18
CA ILE A 56 -0.94 -5.35 2.08
C ILE A 56 -2.31 -5.68 1.52
N SER A 57 -2.45 -5.55 0.20
CA SER A 57 -3.65 -5.95 -0.53
C SER A 57 -3.29 -6.89 -1.68
N GLU A 58 -4.08 -7.94 -1.85
CA GLU A 58 -4.03 -8.83 -3.00
C GLU A 58 -4.80 -8.18 -4.16
N VAL A 59 -4.10 -7.84 -5.23
CA VAL A 59 -4.67 -7.11 -6.37
C VAL A 59 -5.37 -8.09 -7.30
N LYS A 60 -6.58 -7.75 -7.75
CA LYS A 60 -7.32 -8.57 -8.71
C LYS A 60 -6.61 -8.61 -10.08
N PRO A 61 -6.75 -9.73 -10.84
CA PRO A 61 -6.17 -9.82 -12.18
C PRO A 61 -6.57 -8.64 -13.06
N GLY A 62 -5.59 -8.02 -13.73
CA GLY A 62 -5.82 -6.86 -14.61
C GLY A 62 -6.08 -5.53 -13.88
N LYS A 63 -6.03 -5.47 -12.54
CA LYS A 63 -6.33 -4.27 -11.74
C LYS A 63 -5.12 -3.57 -11.14
N VAL A 64 -3.91 -3.90 -11.60
CA VAL A 64 -2.65 -3.34 -11.07
C VAL A 64 -2.58 -1.83 -11.28
N ALA A 65 -2.97 -1.33 -12.45
CA ALA A 65 -2.95 0.10 -12.74
C ALA A 65 -3.93 0.88 -11.83
N GLU A 66 -5.15 0.39 -11.67
CA GLU A 66 -6.16 1.00 -10.80
C GLU A 66 -5.75 0.93 -9.32
N ALA A 67 -5.12 -0.16 -8.89
CA ALA A 67 -4.59 -0.28 -7.53
C ALA A 67 -3.47 0.73 -7.25
N LEU A 68 -2.55 0.93 -8.21
CA LEU A 68 -1.49 1.94 -8.11
C LEU A 68 -2.03 3.36 -8.12
N ASP A 69 -3.01 3.66 -8.97
CA ASP A 69 -3.68 4.97 -9.01
C ASP A 69 -4.36 5.28 -7.68
N LEU A 70 -5.10 4.32 -7.11
CA LEU A 70 -5.70 4.47 -5.78
C LEU A 70 -4.63 4.68 -4.70
N ALA A 71 -3.54 3.90 -4.72
CA ALA A 71 -2.44 4.05 -3.76
C ALA A 71 -1.76 5.42 -3.85
N GLY A 72 -1.56 5.93 -5.07
CA GLY A 72 -1.01 7.26 -5.32
C GLY A 72 -1.92 8.37 -4.80
N LYS A 73 -3.24 8.27 -5.07
CA LYS A 73 -4.24 9.19 -4.52
C LYS A 73 -4.22 9.21 -3.00
N LEU A 74 -4.20 8.03 -2.36
CA LEU A 74 -4.08 7.93 -0.91
C LEU A 74 -2.79 8.59 -0.41
N ALA A 75 -1.65 8.33 -1.04
CA ALA A 75 -0.37 8.92 -0.64
C ALA A 75 -0.38 10.45 -0.69
N VAL A 76 -1.03 11.06 -1.68
CA VAL A 76 -1.18 12.52 -1.78
C VAL A 76 -1.96 13.10 -0.60
N GLU A 77 -2.99 12.41 -0.10
CA GLU A 77 -3.77 12.89 1.06
C GLU A 77 -2.95 12.97 2.36
N PHE A 78 -1.87 12.19 2.48
CA PHE A 78 -0.93 12.21 3.61
C PHE A 78 0.30 13.08 3.34
N GLY A 79 0.47 13.61 2.13
CA GLY A 79 1.69 14.30 1.69
C GLY A 79 2.02 15.60 2.44
N SER A 80 1.06 16.17 3.17
CA SER A 80 1.29 17.37 4.00
C SER A 80 1.89 17.07 5.37
N ILE A 81 1.86 15.80 5.82
CA ILE A 81 2.32 15.43 7.16
C ILE A 81 3.85 15.43 7.20
N LYS A 82 4.42 16.21 8.10
CA LYS A 82 5.87 16.41 8.19
C LYS A 82 6.57 15.11 8.59
N GLY A 83 7.67 14.78 7.89
CA GLY A 83 8.49 13.61 8.21
C GLY A 83 7.83 12.26 7.88
N LEU A 84 6.64 12.28 7.29
CA LEU A 84 5.98 11.09 6.78
C LEU A 84 6.61 10.64 5.46
N ASN A 85 6.93 9.36 5.36
CA ASN A 85 7.45 8.72 4.17
C ASN A 85 6.54 7.56 3.77
N ILE A 86 6.23 7.43 2.48
CA ILE A 86 5.43 6.33 1.94
C ILE A 86 6.23 5.63 0.85
N ALA A 87 6.38 4.31 0.98
CA ALA A 87 6.80 3.43 -0.09
C ALA A 87 5.58 2.67 -0.64
N ILE A 88 5.46 2.58 -1.96
CA ILE A 88 4.43 1.81 -2.65
C ILE A 88 5.14 0.76 -3.50
N GLU A 89 4.88 -0.51 -3.21
CA GLU A 89 5.60 -1.64 -3.79
C GLU A 89 4.61 -2.65 -4.39
N ILE A 90 4.91 -3.11 -5.61
CA ILE A 90 4.21 -4.25 -6.22
C ILE A 90 5.04 -5.50 -5.97
N LEU A 91 4.48 -6.43 -5.22
CA LEU A 91 5.10 -7.72 -4.92
C LEU A 91 4.40 -8.79 -5.76
N SER A 92 5.05 -9.18 -6.85
CA SER A 92 4.57 -10.22 -7.75
C SER A 92 5.30 -11.54 -7.50
N THR A 93 4.61 -12.68 -7.65
CA THR A 93 5.31 -13.96 -7.75
C THR A 93 6.23 -13.97 -8.97
N ALA A 94 7.27 -14.81 -8.96
CA ALA A 94 8.19 -14.93 -10.09
C ALA A 94 7.46 -15.16 -11.43
N VAL A 95 6.40 -15.99 -11.43
CA VAL A 95 5.58 -16.29 -12.61
C VAL A 95 4.89 -15.04 -13.17
N GLU A 96 4.30 -14.21 -12.31
CA GLU A 96 3.66 -12.95 -12.75
C GLU A 96 4.69 -11.94 -13.23
N ALA A 97 5.80 -11.82 -12.50
CA ALA A 97 6.90 -10.92 -12.86
C ALA A 97 7.44 -11.26 -14.25
N MET A 98 7.60 -12.55 -14.55
CA MET A 98 7.99 -13.02 -15.89
C MET A 98 6.97 -12.61 -16.95
N GLY A 99 5.67 -12.79 -16.70
CA GLY A 99 4.62 -12.34 -17.61
C GLY A 99 4.65 -10.83 -17.91
N ILE A 100 4.89 -10.00 -16.88
CA ILE A 100 5.04 -8.55 -17.02
C ILE A 100 6.28 -8.19 -17.86
N LEU A 101 7.38 -8.91 -17.68
CA LEU A 101 8.63 -8.70 -18.41
C LEU A 101 8.66 -9.33 -19.81
N GLY A 102 7.55 -9.95 -20.26
CA GLY A 102 7.47 -10.63 -21.55
C GLY A 102 8.25 -11.96 -21.60
N LEU A 103 8.59 -12.52 -20.45
CA LEU A 103 9.30 -13.79 -20.29
C LEU A 103 8.32 -14.94 -20.07
N LYS A 104 8.69 -16.14 -20.53
CA LYS A 104 7.91 -17.36 -20.27
C LYS A 104 8.34 -17.98 -18.94
N PRO A 105 7.40 -18.46 -18.11
CA PRO A 105 7.73 -19.24 -16.93
C PRO A 105 8.52 -20.51 -17.32
N PRO A 106 9.43 -21.00 -16.46
CA PRO A 106 10.05 -22.31 -16.66
C PRO A 106 8.96 -23.40 -16.64
N PRO A 107 9.18 -24.53 -17.35
CA PRO A 107 8.28 -25.67 -17.25
C PRO A 107 8.18 -26.13 -15.79
N ALA A 108 6.96 -26.49 -15.38
CA ALA A 108 6.64 -26.97 -14.04
C ALA A 108 7.26 -28.34 -13.75
#